data_AF-A0A2H9NSH6-F1
#
_entry.id   AF-A0A2H9NSH6-F1
#
_cell.length_a   1.000
_cell.length_b   1.000
_cell.length_c   1.000
_cell.angle_alpha   90.00
_cell.angle_beta   90.00
_cell.angle_gamma   90.00
#
_symmetry.space_group_name_H-M   'P 1'
#
loop_
_entity.id
_entity.type
_entity.pdbx_description
1 polymer ?
#
loop_
_entity_poly.entity_id
_entity_poly.type
_entity_poly.pdbx_seq_one_letter_code
_entity_poly.pdbx_strand_id
1 'polypeptide(L)'
;MKIASFFSGAGGLDLGFTNAGFEIAYANDNWESCWETFEKNHGIKIDKRSIVDVKPEEIPDAVGFVGGPPCQSWSLAGAMKGINDPRGKLFWNYVEMIEKKQPLFFLAENVPGILSPKHKPEFMKLVKKFWNIGYI
;
A
#
# COMPACT_ATOMS: atom_id res chain seq x y z
N MET A 1 -8.85 6.97 15.73
CA MET A 1 -9.17 7.17 14.30
C MET A 1 -8.83 5.89 13.56
N LYS A 2 -9.65 5.45 12.59
CA LYS A 2 -9.47 4.16 11.91
C LYS A 2 -8.67 4.27 10.62
N ILE A 3 -7.71 3.39 10.40
CA ILE A 3 -6.94 3.27 9.14
C ILE A 3 -7.15 1.91 8.47
N ALA A 4 -6.91 1.86 7.15
CA ALA A 4 -6.80 0.62 6.40
C ALA A 4 -5.35 0.42 5.95
N SER A 5 -4.79 -0.75 6.23
CA SER A 5 -3.41 -1.14 5.93
C SER A 5 -3.38 -2.07 4.71
N PHE A 6 -2.50 -1.78 3.76
CA PHE A 6 -2.33 -2.55 2.53
C PHE A 6 -0.86 -2.91 2.37
N PHE A 7 -0.59 -4.10 1.82
CA PHE A 7 0.77 -4.66 1.79
C PHE A 7 1.36 -4.69 3.22
N SER A 8 0.54 -5.12 4.18
CA SER A 8 0.81 -4.94 5.61
C SER A 8 2.06 -5.69 6.08
N GLY A 9 2.45 -6.79 5.41
CA GLY A 9 3.54 -7.65 5.84
C GLY A 9 3.38 -8.08 7.30
N ALA A 10 4.46 -7.96 8.08
CA ALA A 10 4.40 -8.20 9.54
C ALA A 10 3.75 -7.06 10.35
N GLY A 11 3.36 -5.96 9.70
CA GLY A 11 2.67 -4.82 10.30
C GLY A 11 3.59 -3.77 10.95
N GLY A 12 4.69 -3.43 10.28
CA GLY A 12 5.61 -2.41 10.77
C GLY A 12 5.00 -1.00 10.79
N LEU A 13 4.32 -0.60 9.69
CA LEU A 13 3.57 0.65 9.63
C LEU A 13 2.41 0.64 10.62
N ASP A 14 1.68 -0.48 10.67
CA ASP A 14 0.55 -0.74 11.56
C ASP A 14 0.91 -0.47 13.04
N LEU A 15 2.06 -0.97 13.50
CA LEU A 15 2.57 -0.72 14.85
C LEU A 15 2.84 0.77 15.09
N GLY A 16 3.45 1.46 14.12
CA GLY A 16 3.73 2.89 14.21
C GLY A 16 2.45 3.73 14.34
N PHE A 17 1.44 3.45 13.52
CA PHE A 17 0.15 4.13 13.59
C PHE A 17 -0.63 3.80 14.87
N THR A 18 -0.58 2.55 15.32
CA THR A 18 -1.20 2.13 16.59
C THR A 18 -0.58 2.88 17.77
N ASN A 19 0.75 2.98 17.81
CA ASN A 19 1.46 3.76 18.83
C ASN A 19 1.12 5.26 18.79
N ALA A 20 0.71 5.78 17.64
CA ALA A 20 0.25 7.16 17.46
C ALA A 20 -1.25 7.36 17.77
N GLY A 21 -1.97 6.31 18.22
CA GLY A 21 -3.39 6.38 18.61
C GLY A 21 -4.39 6.09 17.48
N PHE A 22 -3.94 5.53 16.36
CA PHE A 22 -4.83 5.00 15.32
C PHE A 22 -5.24 3.56 15.63
N GLU A 23 -6.36 3.14 15.04
CA GLU A 23 -6.88 1.77 15.10
C GLU A 23 -6.84 1.18 13.69
N ILE A 24 -6.36 -0.06 13.55
CA ILE A 24 -6.32 -0.75 12.26
C ILE A 24 -7.68 -1.41 12.03
N ALA A 25 -8.47 -0.84 11.12
CA ALA A 25 -9.82 -1.34 10.80
C ALA A 25 -9.80 -2.42 9.71
N TYR A 26 -8.75 -2.45 8.89
CA TYR A 26 -8.56 -3.39 7.80
C TYR A 26 -7.07 -3.58 7.55
N ALA A 27 -6.67 -4.80 7.21
CA ALA A 27 -5.31 -5.13 6.79
C ALA A 27 -5.37 -6.10 5.59
N ASN A 28 -4.50 -5.91 4.60
CA ASN A 28 -4.43 -6.76 3.41
C ASN A 28 -2.99 -7.10 3.04
N ASP A 29 -2.71 -8.40 2.89
CA ASP A 29 -1.45 -8.90 2.34
C ASP A 29 -1.64 -10.33 1.84
N ASN A 30 -1.17 -10.62 0.63
CA ASN A 30 -1.31 -11.95 0.02
C ASN A 30 -0.10 -12.86 0.25
N TRP A 31 0.89 -12.43 1.03
CA TRP A 31 2.07 -13.22 1.33
C TRP A 31 1.85 -14.12 2.55
N GLU A 32 1.63 -15.41 2.30
CA GLU A 32 1.33 -16.41 3.34
C GLU A 32 2.27 -16.38 4.56
N SER A 33 3.56 -16.14 4.32
CA SER A 33 4.57 -16.13 5.38
C SER A 33 4.38 -15.02 6.42
N CYS A 34 3.62 -13.96 6.13
CA CYS A 34 3.40 -12.87 7.08
C CYS A 34 2.14 -13.05 7.94
N TRP A 35 1.17 -13.87 7.51
CA TRP A 35 -0.18 -13.90 8.09
C TRP A 35 -0.20 -14.24 9.57
N GLU A 36 0.44 -15.33 9.98
CA GLU A 36 0.47 -15.74 11.39
C GLU A 36 1.15 -14.67 12.26
N THR A 37 2.25 -14.11 11.76
CA THR A 37 2.97 -13.05 12.47
C THR A 37 2.10 -11.81 12.63
N PHE A 38 1.40 -11.39 11.58
CA PHE A 38 0.53 -10.21 11.64
C PHE A 38 -0.63 -10.42 12.62
N GLU A 39 -1.41 -11.49 12.43
CA GLU A 39 -2.62 -11.74 13.23
C GLU A 39 -2.31 -11.92 14.72
N LYS A 40 -1.17 -12.53 15.06
CA LYS A 40 -0.73 -12.72 16.45
C LYS A 40 -0.39 -11.41 17.16
N ASN A 41 0.11 -10.41 16.44
CA ASN A 41 0.62 -9.17 17.03
C ASN A 41 -0.37 -7.99 16.95
N HIS A 42 -1.29 -7.98 15.98
CA HIS A 42 -2.20 -6.85 15.74
C HIS A 42 -3.65 -7.13 16.13
N GLY A 43 -4.00 -8.36 16.50
CA GLY A 43 -5.32 -8.69 17.06
C GLY A 43 -6.49 -8.62 16.07
N ILE A 44 -6.21 -8.46 14.78
CA ILE A 44 -7.20 -8.48 13.69
C ILE A 44 -6.83 -9.54 12.65
N LYS A 45 -7.81 -9.97 11.86
CA LYS A 45 -7.58 -10.85 10.70
C LYS A 45 -7.07 -10.05 9.52
N ILE A 46 -6.12 -10.64 8.79
CA ILE A 46 -5.62 -10.06 7.55
C ILE A 46 -6.45 -10.60 6.37
N ASP A 47 -6.81 -9.73 5.43
CA ASP A 47 -7.36 -10.14 4.15
C ASP A 47 -6.24 -10.71 3.29
N LYS A 48 -6.30 -12.01 3.05
CA LYS A 48 -5.25 -12.82 2.41
C LYS A 48 -5.27 -12.72 0.88
N ARG A 49 -6.27 -12.04 0.30
CA ARG A 49 -6.40 -11.88 -1.15
C ARG A 49 -5.34 -10.93 -1.69
N SER A 50 -5.02 -11.07 -2.98
CA SER A 50 -4.32 -9.99 -3.69
C SER A 50 -5.19 -8.73 -3.67
N ILE A 51 -4.59 -7.55 -3.51
CA ILE A 51 -5.31 -6.27 -3.64
C ILE A 51 -6.09 -6.16 -4.97
N VAL A 52 -5.65 -6.88 -6.01
CA VAL A 52 -6.32 -6.97 -7.31
C VAL A 52 -7.72 -7.58 -7.22
N ASP A 53 -7.93 -8.48 -6.25
CA ASP A 53 -9.18 -9.22 -6.05
C ASP A 53 -10.06 -8.63 -4.94
N VAL A 54 -9.56 -7.61 -4.23
CA VAL A 54 -10.29 -6.89 -3.18
C VAL A 54 -11.06 -5.74 -3.81
N LYS A 55 -12.35 -5.64 -3.53
CA LYS A 55 -13.17 -4.53 -4.03
C LYS A 55 -13.23 -3.37 -3.02
N PRO A 56 -13.24 -2.11 -3.49
CA PRO A 56 -13.32 -0.93 -2.61
C PRO A 56 -14.48 -0.96 -1.61
N GLU A 57 -15.64 -1.47 -2.03
CA GLU A 57 -16.85 -1.59 -1.21
C GLU A 57 -16.73 -2.61 -0.07
N GLU A 58 -15.77 -3.54 -0.13
CA GLU A 58 -15.52 -4.51 0.94
C GLU A 58 -14.64 -3.94 2.06
N ILE A 59 -13.97 -2.81 1.80
CA ILE A 59 -13.07 -2.17 2.78
C ILE A 59 -13.90 -1.24 3.68
N PRO A 60 -13.79 -1.40 5.02
CA PRO A 60 -14.51 -0.53 5.96
C PRO A 60 -14.06 0.92 5.81
N ASP A 61 -14.91 1.85 6.26
CA ASP A 61 -14.56 3.26 6.24
C ASP A 61 -13.37 3.54 7.16
N ALA A 62 -12.38 4.23 6.60
CA ALA A 62 -11.14 4.56 7.25
C ALA A 62 -10.76 6.01 6.91
N VAL A 63 -10.23 6.73 7.89
CA VAL A 63 -9.78 8.11 7.69
C VAL A 63 -8.48 8.19 6.90
N GLY A 64 -7.72 7.09 6.86
CA GLY A 64 -6.42 7.05 6.22
C GLY A 64 -6.08 5.66 5.67
N PHE A 65 -5.40 5.63 4.53
CA PHE A 65 -4.83 4.40 3.99
C PHE A 65 -3.33 4.39 4.18
N VAL A 66 -2.75 3.25 4.56
CA VAL A 66 -1.30 3.11 4.74
C VAL A 66 -0.82 1.87 4.01
N GLY A 67 0.39 1.90 3.44
CA GLY A 67 0.94 0.71 2.82
C GLY A 67 2.30 0.91 2.16
N GLY A 68 2.98 -0.21 1.92
CA GLY A 68 4.23 -0.26 1.17
C GLY A 68 4.10 -1.12 -0.08
N PRO A 69 3.57 -0.58 -1.21
CA PRO A 69 3.45 -1.34 -2.44
C PRO A 69 4.80 -1.91 -2.90
N PRO A 70 4.84 -3.14 -3.43
CA PRO A 70 6.09 -3.88 -3.63
C PRO A 70 7.14 -3.10 -4.43
N CYS A 71 8.33 -2.98 -3.82
CA CYS A 71 9.45 -2.19 -4.33
C CYS A 71 10.33 -2.92 -5.37
N GLN A 72 10.10 -4.23 -5.58
CA GLN A 72 11.00 -5.13 -6.31
C GLN A 72 11.17 -4.75 -7.79
N SER A 73 10.15 -4.13 -8.40
CA SER A 73 10.20 -3.65 -9.78
C SER A 73 11.00 -2.35 -9.94
N TRP A 74 11.24 -1.64 -8.82
CA TRP A 74 11.84 -0.30 -8.72
C TRP A 74 13.24 -0.32 -8.05
N SER A 75 13.60 -1.44 -7.44
CA SER A 75 14.89 -1.62 -6.75
C SER A 75 16.05 -1.81 -7.73
N LEU A 76 17.19 -1.17 -7.44
CA LEU A 76 18.46 -1.32 -8.15
C LEU A 76 19.02 -2.76 -8.08
N ALA A 77 18.68 -3.50 -7.02
CA ALA A 77 19.04 -4.92 -6.85
C ALA A 77 18.05 -5.88 -7.52
N GLY A 78 16.93 -5.37 -8.06
CA GLY A 78 15.93 -6.14 -8.79
C GLY A 78 16.09 -6.03 -10.31
N ALA A 79 15.14 -6.61 -11.06
CA ALA A 79 15.17 -6.58 -12.53
C ALA A 79 14.92 -5.17 -13.12
N MET A 80 14.60 -4.17 -12.28
CA MET A 80 14.26 -2.79 -12.67
C MET A 80 13.25 -2.72 -13.83
N LYS A 81 12.27 -3.64 -13.85
CA LYS A 81 11.30 -3.74 -14.94
C LYS A 81 10.16 -2.71 -14.82
N GLY A 82 10.05 -1.99 -13.70
CA GLY A 82 9.04 -0.96 -13.47
C GLY A 82 7.63 -1.49 -13.73
N ILE A 83 6.82 -0.73 -14.49
CA ILE A 83 5.43 -1.08 -14.84
C ILE A 83 5.28 -2.34 -15.71
N ASN A 84 6.35 -2.77 -16.39
CA ASN A 84 6.33 -4.00 -17.21
C ASN A 84 6.42 -5.27 -16.35
N ASP A 85 6.64 -5.11 -15.04
CA ASP A 85 6.51 -6.18 -14.06
C ASP A 85 5.08 -6.18 -13.50
N PRO A 86 4.39 -7.33 -13.40
CA PRO A 86 3.10 -7.43 -12.73
C PRO A 86 3.08 -6.80 -11.33
N ARG A 87 4.22 -6.82 -10.62
CA ARG A 87 4.35 -6.22 -9.28
C ARG A 87 4.42 -4.70 -9.32
N GLY A 88 4.93 -4.10 -10.39
CA GLY A 88 4.91 -2.66 -10.60
C GLY A 88 3.50 -2.11 -10.81
N LYS A 89 2.56 -2.97 -11.24
CA LYS A 89 1.13 -2.63 -11.36
C LYS A 89 0.42 -2.56 -10.01
N LEU A 90 0.92 -3.24 -8.98
CA LEU A 90 0.30 -3.26 -7.66
C LEU A 90 0.30 -1.87 -6.99
N PHE A 91 1.26 -1.00 -7.32
CA PHE A 91 1.20 0.40 -6.91
C PHE A 91 -0.04 1.07 -7.51
N TRP A 92 -0.29 0.89 -8.81
CA TRP A 92 -1.48 1.45 -9.46
C TRP A 92 -2.79 0.90 -8.87
N ASN A 93 -2.86 -0.38 -8.51
CA ASN A 93 -4.02 -0.91 -7.78
C ASN A 93 -4.25 -0.21 -6.42
N TYR A 94 -3.17 0.12 -5.72
CA TYR A 94 -3.26 0.90 -4.47
C TYR A 94 -3.78 2.32 -4.73
N VAL A 95 -3.30 2.98 -5.80
CA VAL A 95 -3.79 4.29 -6.22
C VAL A 95 -5.26 4.24 -6.62
N GLU A 96 -5.70 3.19 -7.32
CA GLU A 96 -7.11 2.97 -7.64
C GLU A 96 -7.96 2.82 -6.38
N MET A 97 -7.46 2.10 -5.38
CA MET A 97 -8.16 1.96 -4.09
C MET A 97 -8.34 3.31 -3.39
N ILE A 98 -7.29 4.14 -3.37
CA ILE A 98 -7.31 5.50 -2.84
C ILE A 98 -8.28 6.38 -3.65
N GLU A 99 -8.26 6.31 -4.97
CA GLU A 99 -9.17 7.06 -5.85
C GLU A 99 -10.63 6.70 -5.61
N LYS A 100 -10.93 5.42 -5.35
CA LYS A 100 -12.31 4.95 -5.13
C LYS A 100 -12.84 5.26 -3.73
N LYS A 101 -11.99 5.15 -2.69
CA LYS A 101 -12.41 5.33 -1.29
C LYS A 101 -12.17 6.73 -0.73
N GLN A 102 -11.30 7.52 -1.38
CA GLN A 102 -11.01 8.91 -1.01
C GLN A 102 -10.78 9.10 0.51
N PRO A 103 -9.85 8.37 1.16
CA PRO A 103 -9.51 8.62 2.55
C PRO A 103 -8.98 10.05 2.75
N LEU A 104 -9.06 10.59 3.97
CA LEU A 104 -8.57 11.95 4.25
C LEU A 104 -7.06 12.10 4.03
N PHE A 105 -6.30 11.02 4.22
CA PHE A 105 -4.88 10.97 3.91
C PHE A 105 -4.47 9.57 3.43
N PHE A 106 -3.27 9.47 2.85
CA PHE A 106 -2.63 8.18 2.66
C PHE A 106 -1.12 8.25 2.91
N LEU A 107 -0.51 7.09 3.18
CA LEU A 107 0.94 6.90 3.26
C LEU A 107 1.34 5.76 2.32
N ALA A 108 2.22 6.05 1.36
CA ALA A 108 2.83 5.05 0.49
C ALA A 108 4.35 5.01 0.72
N GLU A 109 4.86 3.92 1.29
CA GLU A 109 6.31 3.71 1.45
C GLU A 109 6.91 3.08 0.19
N ASN A 110 8.14 3.49 -0.16
CA ASN A 110 8.93 2.81 -1.17
C ASN A 110 10.43 3.06 -1.00
N VAL A 111 11.24 2.24 -1.67
CA VAL A 111 12.70 2.32 -1.62
C VAL A 111 13.24 3.50 -2.44
N PRO A 112 14.44 4.05 -2.11
CA PRO A 112 15.04 5.17 -2.83
C PRO A 112 15.21 4.96 -4.35
N GLY A 113 15.29 3.69 -4.81
CA GLY A 113 15.39 3.34 -6.22
C GLY A 113 14.26 3.87 -7.11
N ILE A 114 13.09 4.16 -6.54
CA ILE A 114 11.96 4.77 -7.26
C ILE A 114 12.31 6.15 -7.85
N LEU A 115 13.27 6.86 -7.26
CA LEU A 115 13.74 8.18 -7.70
C LEU A 115 14.87 8.10 -8.75
N SER A 116 15.33 6.91 -9.09
CA SER A 116 16.39 6.73 -10.10
C SER A 116 15.95 7.29 -11.47
N PRO A 117 16.89 7.76 -12.33
CA PRO A 117 16.55 8.32 -13.64
C PRO A 117 15.68 7.40 -14.51
N LYS A 118 15.85 6.09 -14.37
CA LYS A 118 15.07 5.07 -15.07
C LYS A 118 13.58 5.07 -14.68
N HIS A 119 13.28 5.31 -13.40
CA HIS A 119 11.93 5.22 -12.85
C HIS A 119 11.25 6.57 -12.66
N LYS A 120 12.01 7.67 -12.69
CA LYS A 120 11.53 9.04 -12.55
C LYS A 120 10.32 9.38 -13.44
N PRO A 121 10.25 9.00 -14.74
CA PRO A 121 9.07 9.30 -15.55
C PRO A 121 7.78 8.67 -15.00
N GLU A 122 7.87 7.46 -14.48
CA GLU A 122 6.72 6.72 -13.94
C GLU A 122 6.35 7.21 -12.54
N PHE A 123 7.35 7.52 -11.71
CA PHE A 123 7.13 8.20 -10.43
C PHE A 123 6.39 9.53 -10.61
N MET A 124 6.78 10.35 -11.60
CA MET A 124 6.07 11.59 -11.89
C MET A 124 4.62 11.38 -12.33
N LYS A 125 4.30 10.25 -12.99
CA LYS A 125 2.91 9.90 -13.30
C LYS A 125 2.12 9.55 -12.05
N LEU A 126 2.71 8.82 -11.09
CA LEU A 126 2.09 8.54 -9.80
C LEU A 126 1.78 9.84 -9.04
N VAL A 127 2.77 10.73 -8.91
CA VAL A 127 2.59 12.04 -8.26
C VAL A 127 1.49 12.85 -8.95
N LYS A 128 1.50 12.91 -10.28
CA LYS A 128 0.45 13.61 -11.04
C LYS A 128 -0.93 12.98 -10.84
N LYS A 129 -1.01 11.65 -10.73
CA LYS A 129 -2.27 10.95 -10.47
C LYS A 129 -2.80 11.33 -9.09
N PHE A 130 -1.97 11.35 -8.04
CA PHE A 130 -2.38 11.78 -6.71
C PHE A 130 -2.94 13.21 -6.71
N TRP A 131 -2.26 14.13 -7.41
CA TRP A 131 -2.76 15.50 -7.60
C TRP A 131 -4.14 15.53 -8.26
N ASN A 132 -4.32 14.76 -9.33
CA ASN A 132 -5.58 14.72 -10.08
C ASN A 132 -6.75 14.11 -9.28
N ILE A 133 -6.48 13.28 -8.28
CA ILE A 133 -7.50 12.66 -7.43
C ILE A 133 -7.64 13.36 -6.06
N GLY A 134 -7.09 14.57 -5.92
CA GLY A 134 -7.35 15.46 -4.79
C GLY A 134 -6.33 15.45 -3.66
N TYR A 135 -5.15 14.84 -3.84
CA TYR A 135 -4.08 14.83 -2.84
C TYR A 135 -2.91 15.72 -3.25
N ILE A 136 -2.41 16.51 -2.30
CA ILE A 136 -1.40 17.57 -2.52
C ILE A 136 -0.04 17.12 -2.00
#